data_AF-A0A448Z788-F1
#
_entry.id   AF-A0A448Z788-F1
#
_cell.length_a   1.000
_cell.length_b   1.000
_cell.length_c   1.000
_cell.angle_alpha   90.00
_cell.angle_beta   90.00
_cell.angle_gamma   90.00
#
_symmetry.space_group_name_H-M   'P 1'
#
loop_
_entity.id
_entity.type
_entity.pdbx_description
1 polymer ?
#
loop_
_entity_poly.entity_id
_entity_poly.type
_entity_poly.pdbx_seq_one_letter_code
_entity_poly.pdbx_strand_id
1 'polypeptide(L)'
;MRLTAAPKADDVRPLPVLRKSLAHVKAHYIQYEDFDFANEQLKSIRQDITVQHLQNNFVLEVYETHSRILLENGDLNEFNQCQTMIKSLTSSEHPTSASERTLGGHQHNRYFGSSKRHTKGSDILVQCEETADEFRAYNLLYDLVQNSWCDLKVHIGSTRIGVEIANQAQDPKTSKRSNRIPLITRGSSVFHALSVVKAIIDDDYLAFFRLYESAPHMSAYLMDFLVRRVRNVAYTRIISAFRPTISTEYFREALAFRDLEETRQFLIDKGAVFLNDNDGDPLFWIDCKATYAVYLHRTK
;
A
#
# COMPACT_ATOMS: atom_id res chain seq x y z
N MET A 1 -24.20 4.24 -21.49
CA MET A 1 -25.52 4.86 -21.22
C MET A 1 -25.77 4.80 -19.72
N ARG A 2 -26.09 5.92 -19.05
CA ARG A 2 -26.43 5.95 -17.62
C ARG A 2 -27.89 5.49 -17.45
N LEU A 3 -28.11 4.41 -16.70
CA LEU A 3 -29.45 3.87 -16.41
C LEU A 3 -30.17 4.77 -15.39
N THR A 4 -31.29 5.37 -15.82
CA THR A 4 -32.16 6.25 -15.05
C THR A 4 -33.40 5.50 -14.54
N ALA A 5 -33.22 4.59 -13.57
CA ALA A 5 -34.32 4.07 -12.75
C ALA A 5 -33.76 3.51 -11.43
N ALA A 6 -34.46 3.71 -10.31
CA ALA A 6 -34.13 3.02 -9.07
C ALA A 6 -34.35 1.51 -9.27
N PRO A 7 -33.36 0.65 -8.96
CA PRO A 7 -33.48 -0.79 -9.16
C PRO A 7 -34.66 -1.34 -8.34
N LYS A 8 -35.47 -2.24 -8.94
CA LYS A 8 -36.59 -2.84 -8.24
C LYS A 8 -36.05 -3.81 -7.18
N ALA A 9 -36.77 -3.99 -6.08
CA ALA A 9 -36.36 -4.90 -4.99
C ALA A 9 -36.13 -6.35 -5.46
N ASP A 10 -36.80 -6.77 -6.54
CA ASP A 10 -36.66 -8.10 -7.15
C ASP A 10 -35.37 -8.25 -8.00
N ASP A 11 -34.74 -7.15 -8.42
CA ASP A 11 -33.49 -7.17 -9.19
C ASP A 11 -32.25 -7.35 -8.28
N VAL A 12 -32.44 -7.34 -6.95
CA VAL A 12 -31.36 -7.34 -5.96
C VAL A 12 -31.29 -8.69 -5.26
N ARG A 13 -30.14 -9.37 -5.33
CA ARG A 13 -29.98 -10.70 -4.72
C ARG A 13 -30.09 -10.64 -3.19
N PRO A 14 -30.88 -11.51 -2.55
CA PRO A 14 -30.97 -11.57 -1.09
C PRO A 14 -29.69 -12.17 -0.47
N LEU A 15 -29.44 -11.88 0.81
CA LEU A 15 -28.22 -12.29 1.53
C LEU A 15 -27.82 -13.77 1.38
N PRO A 16 -28.72 -14.77 1.45
CA PRO A 16 -28.34 -16.18 1.24
C PRO A 16 -27.79 -16.45 -0.16
N VAL A 17 -28.31 -15.76 -1.18
CA VAL A 17 -27.85 -15.87 -2.57
C VAL A 17 -26.53 -15.14 -2.74
N LEU A 18 -26.35 -13.97 -2.12
CA LEU A 18 -25.08 -13.25 -2.13
C LEU A 18 -23.95 -14.08 -1.52
N ARG A 19 -24.19 -14.80 -0.42
CA ARG A 19 -23.21 -15.71 0.18
C ARG A 19 -22.80 -16.84 -0.77
N LYS A 20 -23.77 -17.47 -1.44
CA LYS A 20 -23.49 -18.49 -2.47
C LYS A 20 -22.73 -17.91 -3.66
N SER A 21 -23.08 -16.69 -4.07
CA SER A 21 -22.43 -15.98 -5.17
C SER A 21 -20.97 -15.70 -4.84
N LEU A 22 -20.66 -15.19 -3.65
CA LEU A 22 -19.28 -14.96 -3.21
C LEU A 22 -18.47 -16.28 -3.19
N ALA A 23 -19.06 -17.36 -2.67
CA ALA A 23 -18.39 -18.67 -2.65
C ALA A 23 -18.08 -19.18 -4.06
N HIS A 24 -19.02 -19.02 -4.99
CA HIS A 24 -18.83 -19.38 -6.40
C HIS A 24 -17.71 -18.54 -7.04
N VAL A 25 -17.70 -17.22 -6.81
CA VAL A 25 -16.65 -16.32 -7.33
C VAL A 25 -15.27 -16.73 -6.80
N LYS A 26 -15.15 -17.00 -5.49
CA LYS A 26 -13.90 -17.48 -4.89
C LYS A 26 -13.42 -18.78 -5.53
N ALA A 27 -14.31 -19.77 -5.67
CA ALA A 27 -13.97 -21.05 -6.27
C ALA A 27 -13.55 -20.92 -7.74
N HIS A 28 -14.27 -20.10 -8.52
CA HIS A 28 -13.95 -19.84 -9.92
C HIS A 28 -12.60 -19.14 -10.07
N TYR A 29 -12.33 -18.12 -9.25
CA TYR A 29 -11.06 -17.40 -9.30
C TYR A 29 -9.88 -18.30 -8.92
N ILE A 30 -10.01 -19.14 -7.89
CA ILE A 30 -8.98 -20.12 -7.53
C ILE A 30 -8.72 -21.13 -8.65
N GLN A 31 -9.75 -21.51 -9.42
CA GLN A 31 -9.63 -22.54 -10.45
C GLN A 31 -9.09 -21.99 -11.79
N TYR A 32 -9.52 -20.79 -12.17
CA TYR A 32 -9.30 -20.26 -13.52
C TYR A 32 -8.47 -18.97 -13.55
N GLU A 33 -8.20 -18.36 -12.40
CA GLU A 33 -7.52 -17.06 -12.27
C GLU A 33 -8.16 -15.96 -13.14
N ASP A 34 -9.47 -16.09 -13.41
CA ASP A 34 -10.24 -15.18 -14.25
C ASP A 34 -10.57 -13.90 -13.47
N PHE A 35 -9.67 -12.92 -13.60
CA PHE A 35 -9.80 -11.61 -12.97
C PHE A 35 -11.02 -10.83 -13.47
N ASP A 36 -11.27 -10.83 -14.78
CA ASP A 36 -12.34 -10.03 -15.37
C ASP A 36 -13.71 -10.49 -14.83
N PHE A 37 -13.94 -11.81 -14.82
CA PHE A 37 -15.12 -12.39 -14.21
C PHE A 37 -15.21 -12.05 -12.72
N ALA A 38 -14.15 -12.31 -11.94
CA ALA A 38 -14.17 -12.09 -10.50
C ALA A 38 -14.44 -10.61 -10.16
N ASN A 39 -13.80 -9.68 -10.87
CA ASN A 39 -13.96 -8.25 -10.68
C ASN A 39 -15.40 -7.79 -10.99
N GLU A 40 -15.97 -8.21 -12.12
CA GLU A 40 -17.34 -7.88 -12.49
C GLU A 40 -18.35 -8.43 -11.48
N GLN A 41 -18.19 -9.70 -11.06
CA GLN A 41 -19.10 -10.33 -10.11
C GLN A 41 -19.02 -9.68 -8.72
N LEU A 42 -17.82 -9.34 -8.23
CA LEU A 42 -17.65 -8.67 -6.94
C LEU A 42 -18.19 -7.24 -6.96
N LYS A 43 -18.05 -6.51 -8.08
CA LYS A 43 -18.71 -5.21 -8.29
C LYS A 43 -20.23 -5.34 -8.20
N SER A 44 -20.80 -6.34 -8.87
CA SER A 44 -22.23 -6.63 -8.82
C SER A 44 -22.70 -6.98 -7.39
N ILE A 45 -21.96 -7.81 -6.65
CA ILE A 45 -22.28 -8.16 -5.25
C ILE A 45 -22.22 -6.92 -4.36
N ARG A 46 -21.21 -6.07 -4.52
CA ARG A 46 -21.08 -4.80 -3.77
C ARG A 46 -22.21 -3.83 -4.07
N GLN A 47 -22.69 -3.76 -5.31
CA GLN A 47 -23.85 -2.96 -5.67
C GLN A 47 -25.10 -3.42 -4.90
N ASP A 48 -25.36 -4.73 -4.85
CA ASP A 48 -26.50 -5.29 -4.11
C ASP A 48 -26.42 -5.01 -2.61
N ILE A 49 -25.21 -5.08 -2.03
CA ILE A 49 -24.95 -4.74 -0.63
C ILE A 49 -25.30 -3.28 -0.35
N THR A 50 -24.88 -2.36 -1.23
CA THR A 50 -25.16 -0.92 -1.10
C THR A 50 -26.65 -0.63 -1.20
N VAL A 51 -27.36 -1.25 -2.15
CA VAL A 51 -28.81 -1.06 -2.33
C VAL A 51 -29.59 -1.60 -1.12
N GLN A 52 -29.17 -2.72 -0.54
CA GLN A 52 -29.80 -3.30 0.65
C GLN A 52 -29.39 -2.64 1.98
N HIS A 53 -28.43 -1.71 1.96
CA HIS A 53 -27.84 -1.11 3.15
C HIS A 53 -27.37 -2.14 4.19
N LEU A 54 -26.77 -3.24 3.73
CA LEU A 54 -26.27 -4.29 4.63
C LEU A 54 -25.09 -3.77 5.46
N GLN A 55 -25.10 -4.07 6.75
CA GLN A 55 -24.03 -3.74 7.70
C GLN A 55 -23.75 -4.95 8.59
N ASN A 56 -23.24 -6.03 7.99
CA ASN A 56 -22.89 -7.26 8.70
C ASN A 56 -21.50 -7.75 8.26
N ASN A 57 -20.95 -8.76 8.94
CA ASN A 57 -19.62 -9.29 8.64
C ASN A 57 -19.44 -9.80 7.20
N PHE A 58 -20.52 -10.15 6.50
CA PHE A 58 -20.44 -10.56 5.10
C PHE A 58 -19.99 -9.40 4.20
N VAL A 59 -20.36 -8.16 4.53
CA VAL A 59 -19.90 -6.98 3.80
C VAL A 59 -18.38 -6.87 3.86
N LEU A 60 -17.79 -6.98 5.05
CA LEU A 60 -16.34 -6.96 5.21
C LEU A 60 -15.69 -8.08 4.39
N GLU A 61 -16.21 -9.30 4.47
CA GLU A 61 -15.69 -10.44 3.71
C GLU A 61 -15.65 -10.17 2.18
N VAL A 62 -16.69 -9.55 1.63
CA VAL A 62 -16.75 -9.18 0.20
C VAL A 62 -15.68 -8.16 -0.14
N TYR A 63 -15.59 -7.07 0.64
CA TYR A 63 -14.63 -6.00 0.39
C TYR A 63 -13.19 -6.46 0.57
N GLU A 64 -12.92 -7.29 1.56
CA GLU A 64 -11.59 -7.86 1.81
C GLU A 64 -11.18 -8.82 0.69
N THR A 65 -12.10 -9.70 0.26
CA THR A 65 -11.86 -10.61 -0.87
C THR A 65 -11.57 -9.83 -2.15
N HIS A 66 -12.38 -8.81 -2.45
CA HIS A 66 -12.18 -7.98 -3.64
C HIS A 66 -10.86 -7.21 -3.57
N SER A 67 -10.53 -6.66 -2.40
CA SER A 67 -9.25 -5.96 -2.21
C SER A 67 -8.04 -6.86 -2.49
N ARG A 68 -8.06 -8.11 -2.03
CA ARG A 68 -6.97 -9.07 -2.26
C ARG A 68 -6.79 -9.40 -3.75
N ILE A 69 -7.88 -9.67 -4.45
CA ILE A 69 -7.86 -9.93 -5.91
C ILE A 69 -7.36 -8.70 -6.68
N LEU A 70 -7.75 -7.49 -6.27
CA LEU A 70 -7.29 -6.25 -6.91
C LEU A 70 -5.79 -6.01 -6.72
N LEU A 71 -5.24 -6.37 -5.55
CA LEU A 71 -3.79 -6.28 -5.30
C LEU A 71 -3.00 -7.21 -6.21
N GLU A 72 -3.43 -8.47 -6.34
CA GLU A 72 -2.78 -9.45 -7.23
C GLU A 72 -2.73 -8.98 -8.69
N ASN A 73 -3.76 -8.27 -9.13
CA ASN A 73 -3.88 -7.77 -10.50
C ASN A 73 -3.39 -6.33 -10.69
N GLY A 74 -2.88 -5.69 -9.62
CA GLY A 74 -2.30 -4.35 -9.68
C GLY A 74 -3.29 -3.20 -9.86
N ASP A 75 -4.59 -3.40 -9.67
CA ASP A 75 -5.60 -2.32 -9.75
C ASP A 75 -5.68 -1.55 -8.43
N LEU A 76 -4.70 -0.67 -8.25
CA LEU A 76 -4.53 0.16 -7.05
C LEU A 76 -5.67 1.16 -6.85
N ASN A 77 -6.32 1.62 -7.93
CA ASN A 77 -7.39 2.60 -7.85
C ASN A 77 -8.66 2.00 -7.25
N GLU A 78 -9.06 0.82 -7.73
CA GLU A 78 -10.21 0.11 -7.16
C GLU A 78 -9.90 -0.44 -5.77
N PHE A 79 -8.67 -0.88 -5.53
CA PHE A 79 -8.22 -1.29 -4.21
C PHE A 79 -8.43 -0.18 -3.17
N ASN A 80 -8.04 1.06 -3.48
CA ASN A 80 -8.22 2.19 -2.58
C ASN A 80 -9.70 2.52 -2.31
N GLN A 81 -10.58 2.31 -3.28
CA GLN A 81 -12.03 2.45 -3.07
C GLN A 81 -12.54 1.40 -2.07
N CYS A 82 -12.09 0.15 -2.19
CA CYS A 82 -12.43 -0.90 -1.22
C CYS A 82 -11.90 -0.57 0.17
N GLN A 83 -10.65 -0.09 0.29
CA GLN A 83 -10.06 0.37 1.55
C GLN A 83 -10.88 1.47 2.23
N THR A 84 -11.31 2.47 1.46
CA THR A 84 -12.12 3.59 1.96
C THR A 84 -13.45 3.09 2.53
N MET A 85 -14.08 2.14 1.85
CA MET A 85 -15.31 1.50 2.34
C MET A 85 -15.06 0.70 3.61
N ILE A 86 -14.01 -0.13 3.68
CA ILE A 86 -13.65 -0.88 4.89
C ILE A 86 -13.42 0.07 6.07
N LYS A 87 -12.69 1.17 5.87
CA LYS A 87 -12.47 2.20 6.91
C LYS A 87 -13.79 2.79 7.40
N SER A 88 -14.72 3.11 6.49
CA SER A 88 -16.03 3.68 6.87
C SER A 88 -16.91 2.70 7.66
N LEU A 89 -16.80 1.40 7.38
CA LEU A 89 -17.57 0.35 8.06
C LEU A 89 -17.00 -0.01 9.44
N THR A 90 -15.69 0.21 9.64
CA THR A 90 -14.95 -0.18 10.84
C THR A 90 -14.66 0.98 11.79
N SER A 91 -14.59 2.19 11.25
CA SER A 91 -14.35 3.42 12.01
C SER A 91 -15.60 4.28 11.98
N SER A 92 -16.43 4.21 13.03
CA SER A 92 -17.25 5.36 13.39
C SER A 92 -16.28 6.48 13.73
N GLU A 93 -16.18 7.52 12.91
CA GLU A 93 -15.35 8.68 13.22
C GLU A 93 -15.67 9.17 14.65
N HIS A 94 -14.72 9.02 15.57
CA HIS A 94 -14.48 10.10 16.51
C HIS A 94 -13.62 11.10 15.74
N PRO A 95 -14.17 12.24 15.29
CA PRO A 95 -13.33 13.35 14.88
C PRO A 95 -12.55 13.76 16.13
N THR A 96 -11.29 13.32 16.23
CA THR A 96 -10.36 13.93 17.16
C THR A 96 -10.20 15.37 16.72
N SER A 97 -10.81 16.26 17.49
CA SER A 97 -10.69 17.71 17.41
C SER A 97 -9.28 18.16 17.02
N ALA A 98 -9.07 18.50 15.75
CA ALA A 98 -7.94 19.31 15.28
C ALA A 98 -8.06 19.68 13.79
N SER A 99 -9.14 20.33 13.36
CA SER A 99 -9.09 21.19 12.17
C SER A 99 -10.34 22.07 12.03
N GLU A 100 -10.53 23.02 12.94
CA GLU A 100 -11.33 24.22 12.64
C GLU A 100 -10.62 25.47 13.14
N ARG A 101 -10.03 26.17 12.16
CA ARG A 101 -9.75 27.62 12.06
C ARG A 101 -9.10 27.75 10.68
N THR A 102 -9.64 28.40 9.65
CA THR A 102 -10.49 29.60 9.65
C THR A 102 -11.07 29.79 8.23
N LEU A 103 -12.30 30.33 8.12
CA LEU A 103 -12.77 31.39 7.19
C LEU A 103 -14.09 31.10 6.44
N GLY A 104 -15.14 31.83 6.88
CA GLY A 104 -16.30 32.35 6.09
C GLY A 104 -17.33 31.32 5.63
N GLY A 105 -18.63 31.39 5.91
CA GLY A 105 -19.53 32.50 6.23
C GLY A 105 -20.81 32.33 5.37
N HIS A 106 -21.99 32.55 5.98
CA HIS A 106 -23.33 32.72 5.38
C HIS A 106 -24.35 31.54 5.45
N GLN A 107 -25.14 31.60 6.53
CA GLN A 107 -26.61 31.78 6.59
C GLN A 107 -27.56 30.90 5.76
N HIS A 108 -28.36 30.09 6.48
CA HIS A 108 -29.80 29.75 6.35
C HIS A 108 -30.01 28.28 6.79
N ASN A 109 -31.07 27.82 7.45
CA ASN A 109 -32.19 28.40 8.19
C ASN A 109 -32.71 27.26 9.09
N ARG A 110 -33.26 27.61 10.26
CA ARG A 110 -33.85 26.68 11.25
C ARG A 110 -35.11 26.03 10.71
N TYR A 111 -35.29 24.72 10.95
CA TYR A 111 -36.59 24.13 11.32
C TYR A 111 -36.33 22.88 12.20
N PHE A 112 -36.49 23.05 13.51
CA PHE A 112 -36.40 22.00 14.52
C PHE A 112 -37.83 21.57 14.87
N GLY A 113 -38.26 20.41 14.38
CA GLY A 113 -39.52 19.76 14.72
C GLY A 113 -39.24 18.50 15.53
N SER A 114 -39.72 18.48 16.77
CA SER A 114 -39.65 17.34 17.69
C SER A 114 -40.25 16.07 17.09
N SER A 115 -39.46 15.00 17.07
CA SER A 115 -39.99 13.63 17.14
C SER A 115 -38.95 12.69 17.73
N LYS A 116 -39.27 12.19 18.92
CA LYS A 116 -38.61 11.06 19.57
C LYS A 116 -38.54 9.89 18.58
N ARG A 117 -37.35 9.53 18.11
CA ARG A 117 -37.07 8.21 17.52
C ARG A 117 -35.97 7.55 18.32
N HIS A 118 -36.25 6.34 18.80
CA HIS A 118 -35.26 5.40 19.30
C HIS A 118 -34.13 5.26 18.27
N THR A 119 -32.95 5.78 18.58
CA THR A 119 -31.72 5.46 17.86
C THR A 119 -31.26 4.09 18.31
N LYS A 120 -31.57 3.05 17.52
CA LYS A 120 -30.79 1.80 17.54
C LYS A 120 -29.35 2.19 17.21
N GLY A 121 -28.42 1.86 18.10
CA GLY A 121 -26.99 2.05 17.84
C GLY A 121 -26.62 1.35 16.54
N SER A 122 -25.90 2.05 15.67
CA SER A 122 -25.22 1.44 14.53
C SER A 122 -24.17 0.48 15.09
N ASP A 123 -24.39 -0.83 14.94
CA ASP A 123 -23.42 -1.84 15.34
C ASP A 123 -22.14 -1.63 14.49
N ILE A 124 -21.10 -1.07 15.11
CA ILE A 124 -19.79 -0.89 14.47
C ILE A 124 -19.25 -2.27 14.13
N LEU A 125 -18.94 -2.51 12.85
CA LEU A 125 -18.37 -3.77 12.44
C LEU A 125 -16.89 -3.81 12.85
N VAL A 126 -16.50 -4.89 13.53
CA VAL A 126 -15.12 -5.07 13.98
C VAL A 126 -14.48 -6.15 13.10
N GLN A 127 -13.45 -5.76 12.36
CA GLN A 127 -12.59 -6.72 11.65
C GLN A 127 -11.87 -7.62 12.65
N CYS A 128 -11.53 -8.84 12.24
CA CYS A 128 -10.58 -9.67 12.98
C CYS A 128 -9.26 -8.90 13.15
N GLU A 129 -8.60 -9.05 14.30
CA GLU A 129 -7.37 -8.32 14.61
C GLU A 129 -6.28 -8.55 13.55
N GLU A 130 -6.13 -9.78 13.05
CA GLU A 130 -5.17 -10.14 12.01
C GLU A 130 -5.47 -9.44 10.67
N THR A 131 -6.74 -9.42 10.24
CA THR A 131 -7.13 -8.76 8.99
C THR A 131 -7.10 -7.24 9.11
N ALA A 132 -7.43 -6.70 10.27
CA ALA A 132 -7.29 -5.27 10.53
C ALA A 132 -5.81 -4.85 10.47
N ASP A 133 -4.90 -5.66 10.99
CA ASP A 133 -3.45 -5.45 10.93
C ASP A 133 -2.94 -5.52 9.47
N GLU A 134 -3.35 -6.54 8.72
CA GLU A 134 -3.06 -6.71 7.29
C GLU A 134 -3.48 -5.46 6.49
N PHE A 135 -4.73 -5.01 6.62
CA PHE A 135 -5.28 -3.90 5.83
C PHE A 135 -4.68 -2.54 6.22
N ARG A 136 -4.31 -2.35 7.50
CA ARG A 136 -3.53 -1.18 7.94
C ARG A 136 -2.15 -1.15 7.30
N ALA A 137 -1.48 -2.30 7.22
CA ALA A 137 -0.17 -2.41 6.56
C ALA A 137 -0.27 -2.06 5.07
N TYR A 138 -1.28 -2.58 4.38
CA TYR A 138 -1.49 -2.24 2.97
C TYR A 138 -1.78 -0.76 2.75
N ASN A 139 -2.53 -0.12 3.66
CA ASN A 139 -2.79 1.31 3.54
C ASN A 139 -1.49 2.15 3.65
N LEU A 140 -0.62 1.81 4.61
CA LEU A 140 0.69 2.46 4.75
C LEU A 140 1.55 2.29 3.49
N LEU A 141 1.61 1.07 2.94
CA LEU A 141 2.38 0.78 1.72
C LEU A 141 1.76 1.46 0.49
N TYR A 142 0.43 1.52 0.39
CA TYR A 142 -0.25 2.24 -0.68
C TYR A 142 0.07 3.75 -0.66
N ASP A 143 0.07 4.36 0.52
CA ASP A 143 0.43 5.77 0.69
C ASP A 143 1.89 6.02 0.25
N LEU A 144 2.80 5.06 0.48
CA LEU A 144 4.18 5.12 -0.03
C LEU A 144 4.26 5.08 -1.56
N VAL A 145 3.42 4.26 -2.19
CA VAL A 145 3.40 4.08 -3.65
C VAL A 145 2.92 5.36 -4.34
N GLN A 146 1.83 5.96 -3.84
CA GLN A 146 1.20 7.13 -4.45
C GLN A 146 1.98 8.43 -4.23
N ASN A 147 2.61 8.60 -3.07
CA ASN A 147 3.26 9.86 -2.73
C ASN A 147 4.66 10.00 -3.36
N SER A 148 5.06 11.25 -3.59
CA SER A 148 6.46 11.58 -3.85
C SER A 148 7.28 11.28 -2.60
N TRP A 149 8.47 10.69 -2.76
CA TRP A 149 9.34 10.39 -1.61
C TRP A 149 9.83 11.64 -0.89
N CYS A 150 9.89 12.79 -1.57
CA CYS A 150 10.23 14.08 -0.95
C CYS A 150 9.11 14.52 0.00
N ASP A 151 7.86 14.45 -0.45
CA ASP A 151 6.68 14.78 0.35
C ASP A 151 6.55 13.80 1.52
N LEU A 152 6.91 12.54 1.30
CA LEU A 152 6.93 11.50 2.31
C LEU A 152 7.93 11.76 3.45
N LYS A 153 9.17 12.19 3.15
CA LYS A 153 10.17 12.52 4.18
C LYS A 153 9.69 13.68 5.06
N VAL A 154 8.99 14.66 4.48
CA VAL A 154 8.38 15.79 5.21
C VAL A 154 7.16 15.34 6.01
N HIS A 155 6.28 14.54 5.40
CA HIS A 155 5.06 14.04 6.02
C HIS A 155 5.40 13.13 7.21
N ILE A 156 6.27 12.14 7.05
CA ILE A 156 6.58 11.19 8.14
C ILE A 156 7.38 11.83 9.27
N GLY A 157 8.27 12.78 8.98
CA GLY A 157 8.92 13.60 10.01
C GLY A 157 7.94 14.43 10.85
N SER A 158 6.73 14.66 10.32
CA SER A 158 5.67 15.47 10.95
C SER A 158 4.47 14.66 11.47
N THR A 159 4.29 13.42 11.01
CA THR A 159 3.11 12.58 11.27
C THR A 159 3.33 11.61 12.44
N ARG A 160 2.24 11.14 13.06
CA ARG A 160 2.20 10.11 14.13
C ARG A 160 3.08 8.88 13.85
N ILE A 161 3.28 8.52 12.57
CA ILE A 161 4.14 7.44 12.10
C ILE A 161 5.62 7.68 12.50
N GLY A 162 6.13 8.91 12.41
CA GLY A 162 7.48 9.24 12.87
C GLY A 162 7.65 9.11 14.39
N VAL A 163 6.59 9.38 15.16
CA VAL A 163 6.54 9.15 16.61
C VAL A 163 6.50 7.65 16.92
N GLU A 164 5.76 6.86 16.14
CA GLU A 164 5.71 5.39 16.26
C GLU A 164 7.06 4.73 15.93
N ILE A 165 7.79 5.22 14.92
CA ILE A 165 9.15 4.77 14.57
C ILE A 165 10.17 5.20 15.62
N ALA A 166 10.09 6.43 16.16
CA ALA A 166 11.01 6.95 17.18
C ALA A 166 10.86 6.23 18.53
N ASN A 167 9.63 5.89 18.92
CA ASN A 167 9.35 5.17 20.17
C ASN A 167 9.83 3.69 20.15
N GLN A 168 10.16 3.14 18.98
CA GLN A 168 10.75 1.78 18.86
C GLN A 168 12.24 1.74 19.19
N ALA A 169 12.93 2.88 19.24
CA ALA A 169 14.35 2.96 19.61
C ALA A 169 14.60 2.98 21.13
N GLN A 170 13.53 3.01 21.96
CA GLN A 170 13.64 2.97 23.41
C GLN A 170 13.27 1.58 23.95
N ASP A 171 14.17 1.02 24.76
CA ASP A 171 14.02 -0.23 25.49
C ASP A 171 12.62 -0.37 26.15
N PRO A 172 12.02 -1.59 26.17
CA PRO A 172 10.67 -1.82 26.69
C PRO A 172 10.51 -1.62 28.22
N LYS A 173 11.51 -1.08 28.91
CA LYS A 173 11.52 -1.00 30.39
C LYS A 173 11.05 0.33 30.97
N THR A 174 10.78 1.36 30.17
CA THR A 174 10.33 2.64 30.73
C THR A 174 9.36 3.39 29.82
N SER A 175 8.06 3.13 29.92
CA SER A 175 7.08 4.22 29.88
C SER A 175 5.71 3.80 30.38
N LYS A 176 5.15 4.64 31.25
CA LYS A 176 3.83 4.49 31.87
C LYS A 176 2.74 4.88 30.86
N ARG A 177 1.66 4.09 30.85
CA ARG A 177 0.28 4.39 30.42
C ARG A 177 0.10 5.69 29.60
N SER A 178 0.08 5.55 28.28
CA SER A 178 -0.67 6.43 27.38
C SER A 178 -1.46 5.56 26.39
N ASN A 179 -2.63 6.06 26.00
CA ASN A 179 -3.75 5.40 25.32
C ASN A 179 -3.44 4.18 24.43
N ARG A 180 -4.28 3.15 24.57
CA ARG A 180 -4.25 1.85 23.87
C ARG A 180 -4.00 1.99 22.37
N ILE A 181 -2.74 1.93 21.97
CA ILE A 181 -2.30 1.42 20.68
C ILE A 181 -2.06 -0.08 20.94
N PRO A 182 -2.56 -1.02 20.10
CA PRO A 182 -2.19 -2.42 20.24
C PRO A 182 -0.66 -2.51 20.32
N LEU A 183 -0.11 -3.29 21.24
CA LEU A 183 1.32 -3.56 21.23
C LEU A 183 1.67 -4.07 19.83
N ILE A 184 2.40 -3.28 19.05
CA ILE A 184 2.84 -3.69 17.71
C ILE A 184 3.82 -4.85 17.94
N THR A 185 3.30 -6.06 17.82
CA THR A 185 4.05 -7.28 18.08
C THR A 185 5.09 -7.46 16.98
N ARG A 186 6.32 -7.87 17.34
CA ARG A 186 7.34 -8.26 16.36
C ARG A 186 6.76 -9.42 15.52
N GLY A 187 6.42 -9.15 14.26
CA GLY A 187 5.69 -10.08 13.38
C GLY A 187 4.35 -9.55 12.83
N SER A 188 3.88 -8.39 13.29
CA SER A 188 2.72 -7.71 12.67
C SER A 188 3.05 -7.23 11.26
N SER A 189 2.06 -7.26 10.38
CA SER A 189 2.12 -6.71 9.03
C SER A 189 2.35 -5.19 9.06
N VAL A 190 1.74 -4.50 10.03
CA VAL A 190 1.97 -3.06 10.24
C VAL A 190 3.42 -2.81 10.63
N PHE A 191 3.99 -3.63 11.51
CA PHE A 191 5.41 -3.51 11.89
C PHE A 191 6.32 -3.65 10.66
N HIS A 192 6.02 -4.62 9.80
CA HIS A 192 6.73 -4.81 8.55
C HIS A 192 6.64 -3.57 7.65
N ALA A 193 5.42 -3.06 7.40
CA ALA A 193 5.22 -1.86 6.59
C ALA A 193 5.97 -0.64 7.14
N LEU A 194 5.97 -0.44 8.46
CA LEU A 194 6.75 0.62 9.11
C LEU A 194 8.26 0.43 8.96
N SER A 195 8.73 -0.81 8.98
CA SER A 195 10.15 -1.12 8.75
C SER A 195 10.57 -0.80 7.31
N VAL A 196 9.68 -1.07 6.34
CA VAL A 196 9.88 -0.71 4.92
C VAL A 196 9.96 0.81 4.77
N VAL A 197 9.03 1.53 5.40
CA VAL A 197 9.02 3.00 5.45
C VAL A 197 10.35 3.52 6.01
N LYS A 198 10.79 2.98 7.15
CA LYS A 198 12.06 3.36 7.79
C LYS A 198 13.25 3.14 6.86
N ALA A 199 13.33 1.98 6.21
CA ALA A 199 14.40 1.67 5.26
C ALA A 199 14.46 2.66 4.10
N ILE A 200 13.31 3.11 3.59
CA ILE A 200 13.22 4.12 2.53
C ILE A 200 13.69 5.50 3.03
N ILE A 201 13.33 5.88 4.25
CA ILE A 201 13.74 7.18 4.84
C ILE A 201 15.25 7.22 5.06
N ASP A 202 15.79 6.14 5.63
CA ASP A 202 17.20 5.98 5.95
C ASP A 202 18.06 5.71 4.68
N ASP A 203 17.43 5.67 3.49
CA ASP A 203 18.02 5.28 2.20
C ASP A 203 18.75 3.90 2.27
N ASP A 204 18.34 3.00 3.18
CA ASP A 204 18.86 1.64 3.35
C ASP A 204 18.13 0.65 2.41
N TYR A 205 18.61 0.62 1.17
CA TYR A 205 18.06 -0.27 0.14
C TYR A 205 18.33 -1.76 0.42
N LEU A 206 19.39 -2.11 1.17
CA LEU A 206 19.65 -3.51 1.55
C LEU A 206 18.59 -4.00 2.54
N ALA A 207 18.24 -3.18 3.53
CA ALA A 207 17.13 -3.49 4.43
C ALA A 207 15.80 -3.57 3.68
N PHE A 208 15.55 -2.68 2.72
CA PHE A 208 14.36 -2.74 1.88
C PHE A 208 14.24 -4.08 1.14
N PHE A 209 15.29 -4.56 0.47
CA PHE A 209 15.23 -5.83 -0.27
C PHE A 209 15.09 -7.05 0.65
N ARG A 210 15.73 -7.04 1.83
CA ARG A 210 15.48 -8.09 2.83
C ARG A 210 14.03 -8.14 3.30
N LEU A 211 13.42 -6.96 3.50
CA LEU A 211 12.00 -6.87 3.87
C LEU A 211 11.12 -7.31 2.71
N TYR A 212 11.47 -6.95 1.47
CA TYR A 212 10.75 -7.39 0.28
C TYR A 212 10.72 -8.92 0.15
N GLU A 213 11.83 -9.62 0.43
CA GLU A 213 11.86 -11.10 0.44
C GLU A 213 11.04 -11.72 1.58
N SER A 214 10.95 -11.04 2.72
CA SER A 214 10.18 -11.49 3.89
C SER A 214 8.79 -10.84 3.99
N ALA A 215 8.21 -10.40 2.87
CA ALA A 215 6.96 -9.65 2.84
C ALA A 215 5.77 -10.50 3.32
N PRO A 216 5.01 -10.06 4.36
CA PRO A 216 3.85 -10.79 4.85
C PRO A 216 2.64 -10.65 3.92
N HIS A 217 1.85 -11.72 3.79
CA HIS A 217 0.62 -11.74 3.00
C HIS A 217 0.84 -11.22 1.56
N MET A 218 0.01 -10.27 1.11
CA MET A 218 0.04 -9.68 -0.24
C MET A 218 0.81 -8.35 -0.29
N SER A 219 1.62 -8.04 0.74
CA SER A 219 2.37 -6.78 0.79
C SER A 219 3.43 -6.68 -0.32
N ALA A 220 3.93 -7.82 -0.82
CA ALA A 220 4.85 -7.88 -1.95
C ALA A 220 4.30 -7.15 -3.19
N TYR A 221 3.02 -7.35 -3.52
CA TYR A 221 2.39 -6.69 -4.68
C TYR A 221 2.42 -5.16 -4.58
N LEU A 222 2.27 -4.60 -3.38
CA LEU A 222 2.40 -3.15 -3.18
C LEU A 222 3.87 -2.71 -3.22
N MET A 223 4.78 -3.52 -2.68
CA MET A 223 6.20 -3.22 -2.68
C MET A 223 6.83 -3.30 -4.09
N ASP A 224 6.29 -4.11 -5.00
CA ASP A 224 6.74 -4.19 -6.40
C ASP A 224 6.76 -2.83 -7.10
N PHE A 225 5.75 -1.99 -6.84
CA PHE A 225 5.69 -0.62 -7.36
C PHE A 225 6.83 0.26 -6.80
N LEU A 226 7.35 -0.06 -5.62
CA LEU A 226 8.47 0.64 -4.98
C LEU A 226 9.83 0.12 -5.46
N VAL A 227 9.96 -1.15 -5.83
CA VAL A 227 11.23 -1.80 -6.23
C VAL A 227 11.95 -0.98 -7.29
N ARG A 228 11.25 -0.60 -8.38
CA ARG A 228 11.87 0.20 -9.45
C ARG A 228 12.41 1.55 -8.94
N ARG A 229 11.68 2.21 -8.04
CA ARG A 229 12.06 3.51 -7.46
C ARG A 229 13.27 3.33 -6.53
N VAL A 230 13.26 2.32 -5.67
CA VAL A 230 14.38 1.97 -4.77
C VAL A 230 15.62 1.63 -5.56
N ARG A 231 15.53 0.78 -6.59
CA ARG A 231 16.67 0.45 -7.45
C ARG A 231 17.30 1.68 -8.08
N ASN A 232 16.50 2.64 -8.54
CA ASN A 232 17.01 3.89 -9.13
C ASN A 232 17.76 4.75 -8.12
N VAL A 233 17.20 4.93 -6.91
CA VAL A 233 17.85 5.73 -5.86
C VAL A 233 19.12 5.04 -5.36
N ALA A 234 19.05 3.73 -5.12
CA ALA A 234 20.21 2.92 -4.73
C ALA A 234 21.32 2.99 -5.78
N TYR A 235 21.00 2.86 -7.07
CA TYR A 235 21.96 3.02 -8.15
C TYR A 235 22.69 4.37 -8.09
N THR A 236 21.96 5.49 -8.00
CA THR A 236 22.54 6.83 -7.90
C THR A 236 23.45 6.97 -6.67
N ARG A 237 23.07 6.37 -5.53
CA ARG A 237 23.88 6.37 -4.32
C ARG A 237 25.18 5.57 -4.52
N ILE A 238 25.10 4.35 -5.04
CA ILE A 238 26.26 3.48 -5.28
C ILE A 238 27.27 4.18 -6.22
N ILE A 239 26.81 4.70 -7.36
CA ILE A 239 27.70 5.40 -8.30
C ILE A 239 28.27 6.70 -7.74
N SER A 240 27.67 7.29 -6.69
CA SER A 240 28.18 8.50 -6.05
C SER A 240 29.19 8.20 -4.94
N ALA A 241 29.02 7.08 -4.22
CA ALA A 241 29.79 6.72 -3.05
C ALA A 241 31.06 5.91 -3.38
N PHE A 242 30.98 4.97 -4.33
CA PHE A 242 32.10 4.10 -4.67
C PHE A 242 33.02 4.74 -5.71
N ARG A 243 34.33 4.70 -5.47
CA ARG A 243 35.39 5.18 -6.37
C ARG A 243 36.62 4.26 -6.24
N PRO A 244 37.35 3.93 -7.34
CA PRO A 244 37.11 4.33 -8.73
C PRO A 244 36.15 3.42 -9.50
N THR A 245 36.10 2.13 -9.17
CA THR A 245 35.42 1.10 -9.96
C THR A 245 34.58 0.18 -9.08
N ILE A 246 33.54 -0.42 -9.66
CA ILE A 246 32.70 -1.40 -8.98
C ILE A 246 32.34 -2.54 -9.94
N SER A 247 32.16 -3.75 -9.40
CA SER A 247 31.81 -4.91 -10.21
C SER A 247 30.31 -4.97 -10.49
N THR A 248 29.95 -5.61 -11.59
CA THR A 248 28.56 -5.89 -11.95
C THR A 248 27.91 -6.86 -10.94
N GLU A 249 28.70 -7.76 -10.36
CA GLU A 249 28.27 -8.67 -9.29
C GLU A 249 27.78 -7.92 -8.05
N TYR A 250 28.50 -6.86 -7.65
CA TYR A 250 28.09 -6.05 -6.52
C TYR A 250 26.73 -5.38 -6.76
N PHE A 251 26.48 -4.88 -7.98
CA PHE A 251 25.17 -4.32 -8.33
C PHE A 251 24.06 -5.38 -8.29
N ARG A 252 24.34 -6.62 -8.73
CA ARG A 252 23.37 -7.72 -8.64
C ARG A 252 22.96 -7.97 -7.20
N GLU A 253 23.94 -8.10 -6.31
CA GLU A 253 23.71 -8.32 -4.87
C GLU A 253 23.03 -7.12 -4.20
N ALA A 254 23.52 -5.90 -4.46
CA ALA A 254 23.02 -4.70 -3.81
C ALA A 254 21.61 -4.29 -4.26
N LEU A 255 21.25 -4.52 -5.53
CA LEU A 255 19.95 -4.17 -6.11
C LEU A 255 18.97 -5.35 -6.17
N ALA A 256 19.37 -6.49 -5.62
CA ALA A 256 18.62 -7.75 -5.58
C ALA A 256 18.06 -8.14 -6.97
N PHE A 257 18.95 -8.18 -7.97
CA PHE A 257 18.63 -8.74 -9.27
C PHE A 257 18.79 -10.26 -9.24
N ARG A 258 17.92 -10.97 -9.97
CA ARG A 258 17.98 -12.43 -10.06
C ARG A 258 19.21 -12.87 -10.85
N ASP A 259 19.42 -12.20 -11.99
CA ASP A 259 20.43 -12.57 -12.96
C ASP A 259 21.42 -11.43 -13.24
N LEU A 260 22.65 -11.82 -13.60
CA LEU A 260 23.68 -10.88 -14.04
C LEU A 260 23.30 -10.18 -15.34
N GLU A 261 22.56 -10.84 -16.22
CA GLU A 261 22.16 -10.26 -17.50
C GLU A 261 21.11 -9.16 -17.32
N GLU A 262 20.13 -9.36 -16.44
CA GLU A 262 19.16 -8.32 -16.05
C GLU A 262 19.89 -7.10 -15.45
N THR A 263 20.89 -7.36 -14.61
CA THR A 263 21.73 -6.30 -14.01
C THR A 263 22.47 -5.51 -15.08
N ARG A 264 23.08 -6.19 -16.07
CA ARG A 264 23.76 -5.53 -17.19
C ARG A 264 22.81 -4.69 -18.02
N GLN A 265 21.65 -5.23 -18.39
CA GLN A 265 20.66 -4.48 -19.16
C GLN A 265 20.21 -3.22 -18.41
N PHE A 266 19.94 -3.34 -17.10
CA PHE A 266 19.60 -2.19 -16.27
C PHE A 266 20.71 -1.12 -16.28
N LEU A 267 21.98 -1.54 -16.16
CA LEU A 267 23.12 -0.62 -16.16
C LEU A 267 23.31 0.07 -17.52
N ILE A 268 23.13 -0.66 -18.62
CA ILE A 268 23.17 -0.12 -19.99
C ILE A 268 22.05 0.91 -20.19
N ASP A 269 20.82 0.58 -19.79
CA ASP A 269 19.68 1.50 -19.85
C ASP A 269 19.94 2.79 -19.06
N LYS A 270 20.64 2.69 -17.93
CA LYS A 270 21.07 3.84 -17.11
C LYS A 270 22.20 4.65 -17.74
N GLY A 271 22.92 4.12 -18.72
CA GLY A 271 24.07 4.75 -19.35
C GLY A 271 25.35 4.61 -18.51
N ALA A 272 25.52 3.47 -17.84
CA ALA A 272 26.76 3.15 -17.13
C ALA A 272 27.93 3.03 -18.11
N VAL A 273 29.11 3.49 -17.68
CA VAL A 273 30.36 3.40 -18.44
C VAL A 273 31.14 2.20 -17.94
N PHE A 274 31.40 1.24 -18.81
CA PHE A 274 32.16 0.04 -18.49
C PHE A 274 33.65 0.21 -18.79
N LEU A 275 34.49 -0.45 -18.00
CA LEU A 275 35.93 -0.52 -18.21
C LEU A 275 36.26 -1.80 -18.96
N ASN A 276 37.08 -1.67 -20.02
CA ASN A 276 37.48 -2.70 -20.97
C ASN A 276 36.36 -3.15 -21.92
N ASP A 277 35.93 -2.23 -22.79
CA ASP A 277 35.20 -2.55 -24.02
C ASP A 277 36.17 -3.11 -25.09
N ASN A 278 37.02 -4.07 -24.70
CA ASN A 278 37.85 -4.81 -25.66
C ASN A 278 36.98 -5.98 -26.16
N ASP A 279 36.84 -6.10 -27.49
CA ASP A 279 35.91 -6.94 -28.29
C ASP A 279 35.81 -8.46 -27.95
N GLY A 280 35.60 -8.84 -26.69
CA GLY A 280 35.46 -10.25 -26.30
C GLY A 280 35.35 -10.57 -24.81
N ASP A 281 35.61 -9.62 -23.89
CA ASP A 281 35.51 -9.89 -22.45
C ASP A 281 34.15 -9.44 -21.88
N PRO A 282 33.57 -10.20 -20.93
CA PRO A 282 32.32 -9.82 -20.30
C PRO A 282 32.48 -8.50 -19.52
N LEU A 283 31.59 -7.55 -19.79
CA LEU A 283 31.49 -6.26 -19.08
C LEU A 283 31.33 -6.52 -17.58
N PHE A 284 32.45 -6.42 -16.86
CA PHE A 284 32.51 -6.79 -15.44
C PHE A 284 32.67 -5.58 -14.53
N TRP A 285 33.43 -4.56 -14.97
CA TRP A 285 33.79 -3.39 -14.18
C TRP A 285 33.12 -2.13 -14.71
N ILE A 286 32.57 -1.32 -13.79
CA ILE A 286 31.92 -0.04 -14.11
C ILE A 286 32.76 1.09 -13.52
N ASP A 287 33.04 2.11 -14.33
CA ASP A 287 33.67 3.35 -13.88
C ASP A 287 32.60 4.24 -13.23
N CYS A 288 32.61 4.30 -11.90
CA CYS A 288 31.64 5.09 -11.15
C CYS A 288 31.81 6.60 -11.38
N LYS A 289 33.03 7.08 -11.66
CA LYS A 289 33.30 8.51 -11.89
C LYS A 289 32.76 8.95 -13.24
N ALA A 290 33.06 8.21 -14.31
CA ALA A 290 32.55 8.48 -15.65
C ALA A 290 31.02 8.32 -15.70
N THR A 291 30.50 7.25 -15.09
CA THR A 291 29.05 7.00 -15.00
C THR A 291 28.32 8.13 -14.27
N TYR A 292 28.87 8.61 -13.14
CA TYR A 292 28.25 9.72 -12.40
C TYR A 292 28.26 11.05 -13.19
N ALA A 293 29.30 11.31 -13.99
CA ALA A 293 29.33 12.47 -14.87
C ALA A 293 28.23 12.40 -15.93
N VAL A 294 28.07 11.24 -16.59
CA VAL A 294 26.99 11.00 -17.57
C VAL A 294 25.62 11.18 -16.93
N TYR A 295 25.41 10.66 -15.72
CA TYR A 295 24.17 10.83 -14.97
C TYR A 295 23.84 12.32 -14.76
N LEU A 296 24.80 13.13 -14.29
CA LEU A 296 24.58 14.57 -14.07
C LEU A 296 24.21 15.33 -15.35
N HIS A 297 24.71 14.90 -16.51
CA HIS A 297 24.37 15.50 -17.81
C HIS A 297 22.95 15.14 -18.28
N ARG A 298 22.44 13.95 -17.91
CA ARG A 298 21.09 13.49 -18.28
C ARG A 298 19.98 14.06 -17.40
N THR A 299 20.29 14.48 -16.17
CA THR A 299 19.31 14.95 -15.17
C THR A 299 19.16 16.47 -15.11
N LYS A 300 19.91 17.23 -15.90
CA LYS A 300 19.77 18.69 -16.05
C LYS A 300 18.88 19.01 -17.24
#